data_AF-A0A836JV14-F1
#
_entry.id   AF-A0A836JV14-F1
#
_cell.length_a   1.000
_cell.length_b   1.000
_cell.length_c   1.000
_cell.angle_alpha   90.00
_cell.angle_beta   90.00
_cell.angle_gamma   90.00
#
_symmetry.space_group_name_H-M   'P 1'
#
loop_
_entity.id
_entity.type
_entity.pdbx_description
1 polymer ?
#
loop_
_entity_poly.entity_id
_entity_poly.type
_entity_poly.pdbx_seq_one_letter_code
_entity_poly.pdbx_strand_id
1 'polypeptide(L)'
;MNENDKSVKCENSAGEEEEDEMFERELAEDAQWKRIQQNTFTRWANERLKVANKHIGDLECDLSDGLQLVSLIEVLSQKRLPKHNQRPTFRSQKLENVSVALKFLEDEGIRLVNIGE
;
A
#
# COMPACT_ATOMS: atom_id res chain seq x y z
N MET A 1 -48.81 12.00 42.76
CA MET A 1 -48.89 12.37 41.33
C MET A 1 -47.48 12.30 40.76
N ASN A 2 -47.24 11.20 40.04
CA ASN A 2 -46.38 11.04 38.85
C ASN A 2 -44.85 10.94 39.08
N GLU A 3 -44.37 9.71 39.30
CA GLU A 3 -42.94 9.30 39.30
C GLU A 3 -42.47 8.73 37.94
N ASN A 4 -42.87 9.33 36.81
CA ASN A 4 -42.64 8.74 35.48
C ASN A 4 -41.68 9.52 34.56
N ASP A 5 -40.73 10.29 35.12
CA ASP A 5 -39.85 11.17 34.32
C ASP A 5 -38.34 10.88 34.45
N LYS A 6 -37.94 9.64 34.80
CA LYS A 6 -36.51 9.27 34.91
C LYS A 6 -36.05 8.10 34.05
N SER A 7 -36.94 7.40 33.33
CA SER A 7 -36.58 6.10 32.75
C SER A 7 -36.09 6.13 31.30
N VAL A 8 -36.11 7.26 30.59
CA VAL A 8 -35.85 7.28 29.13
C VAL A 8 -34.44 7.78 28.76
N LYS A 9 -33.56 8.05 29.72
CA LYS A 9 -32.21 8.60 29.43
C LYS A 9 -31.06 7.60 29.54
N CYS A 10 -31.28 6.39 30.04
CA CYS A 10 -30.20 5.42 30.28
C CYS A 10 -30.06 4.36 29.18
N GLU A 11 -31.02 4.24 28.26
CA GLU A 11 -31.00 3.19 27.24
C GLU A 11 -30.27 3.60 25.94
N ASN A 12 -29.97 4.90 25.76
CA ASN A 12 -29.25 5.39 24.58
C ASN A 12 -27.71 5.45 24.77
N SER A 13 -27.20 5.49 26.00
CA SER A 13 -25.74 5.64 26.26
C SER A 13 -24.96 4.35 26.03
N ALA A 14 -25.55 3.20 26.39
CA ALA A 14 -24.87 1.92 26.26
C ALA A 14 -24.76 1.45 24.79
N GLY A 15 -25.77 1.79 23.96
CA GLY A 15 -25.72 1.49 22.51
C GLY A 15 -24.68 2.32 21.77
N GLU A 16 -24.52 3.59 22.13
CA GLU A 16 -23.51 4.48 21.54
C GLU A 16 -22.07 4.07 21.94
N GLU A 17 -21.85 3.68 23.19
CA GLU A 17 -20.55 3.19 23.68
C GLU A 17 -20.14 1.83 23.05
N GLU A 18 -21.08 0.90 22.87
CA GLU A 18 -20.83 -0.39 22.21
C GLU A 18 -20.56 -0.23 20.70
N GLU A 19 -21.23 0.72 20.03
CA GLU A 19 -20.99 1.05 18.62
C GLU A 19 -19.61 1.68 18.40
N ASP A 20 -19.19 2.61 19.26
CA ASP A 20 -17.87 3.23 19.22
C ASP A 20 -16.74 2.20 19.47
N GLU A 21 -16.90 1.31 20.46
CA GLU A 21 -15.92 0.24 20.72
C GLU A 21 -15.79 -0.75 19.55
N MET A 22 -16.90 -1.06 18.88
CA MET A 22 -16.91 -1.92 17.70
C MET A 22 -16.19 -1.26 16.52
N PHE A 23 -16.43 0.03 16.29
CA PHE A 23 -15.76 0.81 15.24
C PHE A 23 -14.25 0.94 15.48
N GLU A 24 -13.82 1.19 16.72
CA GLU A 24 -12.40 1.24 17.09
C GLU A 24 -11.71 -0.12 16.90
N ARG A 25 -12.40 -1.22 17.23
CA ARG A 25 -11.89 -2.57 16.96
C ARG A 25 -11.76 -2.82 15.46
N GLU A 26 -12.78 -2.47 14.68
CA GLU A 26 -12.74 -2.60 13.22
C GLU A 26 -11.56 -1.81 12.64
N LEU A 27 -11.39 -0.55 13.04
CA LEU A 27 -10.27 0.29 12.61
C LEU A 27 -8.89 -0.30 13.01
N ALA A 28 -8.79 -0.87 14.21
CA ALA A 28 -7.58 -1.50 14.71
C ALA A 28 -7.24 -2.80 13.95
N GLU A 29 -8.25 -3.64 13.70
CA GLU A 29 -8.11 -4.84 12.86
C GLU A 29 -7.70 -4.43 11.43
N ASP A 30 -8.30 -3.35 10.92
CA ASP A 30 -8.01 -2.81 9.60
C ASP A 30 -6.56 -2.34 9.47
N ALA A 31 -6.06 -1.66 10.49
CA ALA A 31 -4.68 -1.23 10.59
C ALA A 31 -3.71 -2.41 10.72
N GLN A 32 -4.10 -3.47 11.45
CA GLN A 32 -3.25 -4.64 11.68
C GLN A 32 -2.99 -5.43 10.40
N TRP A 33 -4.04 -5.75 9.63
CA TRP A 33 -3.85 -6.55 8.41
C TRP A 33 -3.05 -5.78 7.35
N LYS A 34 -3.27 -4.48 7.21
CA LYS A 34 -2.48 -3.60 6.31
C LYS A 34 -1.01 -3.65 6.67
N ARG A 35 -0.69 -3.59 7.96
CA ARG A 35 0.69 -3.66 8.46
C ARG A 35 1.34 -5.03 8.21
N ILE A 36 0.60 -6.11 8.39
CA ILE A 36 1.08 -7.47 8.08
C ILE A 36 1.36 -7.61 6.58
N GLN A 37 0.46 -7.10 5.73
CA GLN A 37 0.62 -7.12 4.28
C GLN A 37 1.85 -6.33 3.84
N GLN A 38 2.00 -5.09 4.34
CA GLN A 38 3.17 -4.25 4.05
C GLN A 38 4.46 -4.97 4.46
N ASN A 39 4.55 -5.49 5.70
CA ASN A 39 5.72 -6.22 6.16
C ASN A 39 6.05 -7.45 5.30
N THR A 40 5.02 -8.20 4.88
CA THR A 40 5.18 -9.40 4.06
C THR A 40 5.72 -9.03 2.69
N PHE A 41 5.13 -8.04 2.03
CA PHE A 41 5.57 -7.60 0.70
C PHE A 41 6.92 -6.91 0.72
N THR A 42 7.22 -6.10 1.74
CA THR A 42 8.55 -5.51 1.91
C THR A 42 9.62 -6.59 2.06
N ARG A 43 9.39 -7.61 2.88
CA ARG A 43 10.33 -8.75 3.03
C ARG A 43 10.49 -9.52 1.73
N TRP A 44 9.39 -9.87 1.08
CA TRP A 44 9.41 -10.59 -0.19
C TRP A 44 10.16 -9.82 -1.28
N ALA A 45 9.90 -8.52 -1.43
CA ALA A 45 10.58 -7.68 -2.42
C ALA A 45 12.08 -7.60 -2.13
N ASN A 46 12.46 -7.46 -0.85
CA ASN A 46 13.86 -7.45 -0.44
C ASN A 46 14.58 -8.78 -0.73
N GLU A 47 13.93 -9.94 -0.52
CA GLU A 47 14.51 -11.23 -0.88
C GLU A 47 14.85 -11.31 -2.38
N ARG A 48 14.01 -10.72 -3.24
CA ARG A 48 14.29 -10.63 -4.69
C ARG A 48 15.40 -9.63 -4.97
N LEU A 49 15.36 -8.44 -4.37
CA LEU A 49 16.31 -7.36 -4.63
C LEU A 49 17.74 -7.61 -4.12
N LYS A 50 17.96 -8.61 -3.25
CA LYS A 50 19.30 -9.03 -2.80
C LYS A 50 20.28 -9.24 -3.95
N VAL A 51 19.84 -9.88 -5.03
CA VAL A 51 20.73 -10.17 -6.19
C VAL A 51 21.15 -8.93 -6.96
N ALA A 52 20.40 -7.83 -6.83
CA ALA A 52 20.68 -6.53 -7.43
C ALA A 52 21.36 -5.55 -6.45
N ASN A 53 21.64 -5.98 -5.22
CA ASN A 53 22.15 -5.13 -4.14
C ASN A 53 21.27 -3.88 -3.91
N LYS A 54 19.95 -4.07 -3.92
CA LYS A 54 18.93 -3.04 -3.67
C LYS A 54 18.12 -3.40 -2.43
N HIS A 55 17.51 -2.40 -1.81
CA HIS A 55 16.71 -2.55 -0.60
C HIS A 55 15.52 -1.58 -0.60
N ILE A 56 14.41 -2.01 -0.02
CA ILE A 56 13.20 -1.24 0.25
C ILE A 56 13.03 -1.23 1.77
N GLY A 57 13.13 -0.04 2.38
CA GLY A 57 12.82 0.18 3.78
C GLY A 57 11.33 0.47 3.99
N ASP A 58 10.77 1.34 3.15
CA ASP A 58 9.35 1.68 3.15
C ASP A 58 8.74 1.43 1.77
N LEU A 59 7.82 0.48 1.70
CA LEU A 59 7.15 0.07 0.46
C LEU A 59 6.33 1.20 -0.17
N GLU A 60 5.80 2.13 0.63
CA GLU A 60 5.00 3.25 0.14
C GLU A 60 5.87 4.30 -0.55
N CYS A 61 6.99 4.66 0.09
CA CYS A 61 7.85 5.73 -0.40
C CYS A 61 8.89 5.24 -1.42
N ASP A 62 9.53 4.10 -1.20
CA ASP A 62 10.75 3.71 -1.92
C ASP A 62 10.48 3.21 -3.35
N LEU A 63 9.22 2.96 -3.71
CA LEU A 63 8.82 2.63 -5.08
C LEU A 63 8.46 3.87 -5.90
N SER A 64 8.25 5.02 -5.25
CA SER A 64 7.63 6.21 -5.84
C SER A 64 8.47 6.92 -6.91
N ASP A 65 9.79 6.72 -6.95
CA ASP A 65 10.67 7.26 -7.99
C ASP A 65 10.90 6.32 -9.18
N GLY A 66 10.33 5.11 -9.10
CA GLY A 66 10.36 4.06 -10.11
C GLY A 66 11.65 3.22 -10.16
N LEU A 67 12.73 3.58 -9.47
CA LEU A 67 14.02 2.88 -9.61
C LEU A 67 13.99 1.46 -9.01
N GLN A 68 13.44 1.34 -7.81
CA GLN A 68 13.32 0.07 -7.08
C GLN A 68 12.27 -0.80 -7.74
N LEU A 69 11.19 -0.19 -8.24
CA LEU A 69 10.15 -0.88 -9.02
C LEU A 69 10.76 -1.50 -10.29
N VAL A 70 11.48 -0.72 -11.09
CA VAL A 70 12.17 -1.23 -12.28
C VAL A 70 13.13 -2.36 -11.91
N SER A 71 13.97 -2.17 -10.88
CA SER A 71 14.92 -3.20 -10.44
C SER A 71 14.22 -4.50 -10.03
N LEU A 72 13.09 -4.40 -9.33
CA LEU A 72 12.31 -5.56 -8.89
C LEU A 72 11.71 -6.30 -10.09
N ILE A 73 11.14 -5.58 -11.06
CA ILE A 73 10.58 -6.19 -12.27
C ILE A 73 11.66 -6.86 -13.11
N GLU A 74 12.84 -6.24 -13.27
CA GLU A 74 13.96 -6.86 -13.99
C GLU A 74 14.39 -8.18 -13.34
N VAL A 75 14.50 -8.20 -12.00
CA VAL A 75 14.83 -9.42 -11.24
C VAL A 75 13.75 -10.48 -11.38
N LEU A 76 12.47 -10.11 -11.35
CA LEU A 76 11.38 -11.07 -11.45
C LEU A 76 11.22 -11.65 -12.85
N SER A 77 11.29 -10.80 -13.87
CA SER A 77 11.11 -11.18 -15.27
C SER A 77 12.37 -11.79 -15.90
N GLN A 78 13.55 -11.59 -15.28
CA GLN A 78 14.86 -11.92 -15.87
C GLN A 78 15.09 -11.21 -17.22
N LYS A 79 14.44 -10.06 -17.42
CA LYS A 79 14.55 -9.21 -18.62
C LYS A 79 15.00 -7.81 -18.23
N ARG A 80 15.56 -7.08 -19.20
CA ARG A 80 15.93 -5.67 -19.03
C ARG A 80 14.77 -4.77 -19.44
N LEU A 81 14.48 -3.78 -18.61
CA LEU A 81 13.48 -2.77 -18.93
C LEU A 81 14.07 -1.72 -19.87
N PRO A 82 13.21 -0.96 -20.59
CA PRO A 82 13.65 0.19 -21.38
C PRO A 82 14.43 1.21 -20.55
N LYS A 83 15.18 2.07 -21.25
CA LYS A 83 15.99 3.11 -20.62
C LYS A 83 15.12 4.05 -19.79
N HIS A 84 15.54 4.29 -18.55
CA HIS A 84 14.84 5.11 -17.57
C HIS A 84 15.83 6.05 -16.84
N ASN A 85 15.31 7.06 -16.14
CA ASN A 85 16.09 8.07 -15.45
C ASN A 85 16.79 7.48 -14.21
N GLN A 86 18.12 7.41 -14.23
CA GLN A 86 18.93 6.84 -13.13
C GLN A 86 19.05 7.76 -11.90
N ARG A 87 18.72 9.05 -12.06
CA ARG A 87 18.77 10.06 -11.00
C ARG A 87 17.55 10.98 -11.12
N PRO A 88 16.34 10.48 -10.85
CA PRO A 88 15.10 11.24 -11.03
C PRO A 88 14.97 12.29 -9.92
N THR A 89 15.24 13.56 -10.23
CA THR A 89 15.08 14.67 -9.29
C THR A 89 13.70 15.31 -9.41
N PHE A 90 13.17 15.38 -10.63
CA PHE A 90 11.88 15.99 -10.93
C PHE A 90 10.74 14.97 -10.90
N ARG A 91 9.54 15.42 -10.49
CA ARG A 91 8.34 14.57 -10.49
C ARG A 91 8.06 13.95 -11.86
N SER A 92 8.28 14.70 -12.95
CA SER A 92 8.11 14.19 -14.30
C SER A 92 9.01 12.97 -14.60
N GLN A 93 10.28 13.00 -14.17
CA GLN A 93 11.23 11.90 -14.35
C GLN A 93 10.84 10.66 -13.52
N LYS A 94 10.36 10.88 -12.29
CA LYS A 94 9.84 9.81 -11.43
C LYS A 94 8.64 9.13 -12.07
N LEU A 95 7.68 9.93 -12.54
CA LEU A 95 6.49 9.42 -13.24
C LEU A 95 6.87 8.67 -14.52
N GLU A 96 7.80 9.18 -15.32
CA GLU A 96 8.29 8.50 -16.52
C GLU A 96 8.88 7.12 -16.18
N ASN A 97 9.68 7.00 -15.13
CA ASN A 97 10.22 5.72 -14.68
C ASN A 97 9.12 4.73 -14.30
N VAL A 98 8.10 5.18 -13.56
CA VAL A 98 6.96 4.35 -13.17
C VAL A 98 6.15 3.95 -14.41
N SER A 99 5.88 4.87 -15.34
CA SER A 99 5.20 4.57 -16.60
C SER A 99 5.92 3.51 -17.43
N VAL A 100 7.25 3.56 -17.49
CA VAL A 100 8.06 2.52 -18.16
C VAL A 100 7.87 1.16 -17.51
N ALA A 101 7.87 1.11 -16.17
CA ALA A 101 7.65 -0.13 -15.43
C ALA A 101 6.24 -0.70 -15.64
N LEU A 102 5.20 0.13 -15.53
CA LEU A 102 3.81 -0.31 -15.71
C LEU A 102 3.56 -0.80 -17.14
N LYS A 103 4.05 -0.05 -18.14
CA LYS A 103 3.92 -0.45 -19.55
C LYS A 103 4.60 -1.80 -19.82
N PHE A 104 5.78 -2.04 -19.23
CA PHE A 104 6.45 -3.33 -19.37
C PHE A 104 5.59 -4.49 -18.83
N LEU A 105 4.91 -4.29 -17.70
CA LEU A 105 4.03 -5.32 -17.15
C LEU A 105 2.84 -5.62 -18.07
N GLU A 106 2.24 -4.58 -18.65
CA GLU A 106 1.16 -4.71 -19.64
C GLU A 106 1.63 -5.44 -20.91
N ASP A 107 2.81 -5.09 -21.43
CA ASP A 107 3.42 -5.73 -22.60
C ASP A 107 3.72 -7.23 -22.34
N GLU A 108 4.02 -7.61 -21.10
CA GLU A 108 4.16 -9.01 -20.66
C GLU A 108 2.82 -9.71 -20.39
N GLY A 109 1.69 -9.04 -20.62
CA GLY A 109 0.34 -9.59 -20.46
C GLY A 109 -0.20 -9.59 -19.02
N ILE A 110 0.43 -8.84 -18.11
CA ILE A 110 -0.03 -8.68 -16.73
C ILE A 110 -1.08 -7.58 -16.70
N ARG A 111 -2.32 -7.93 -16.34
CA ARG A 111 -3.40 -6.97 -16.20
C ARG A 111 -3.26 -6.17 -14.91
N LEU A 112 -3.12 -4.86 -15.04
CA LEU A 112 -3.18 -3.91 -13.94
C LEU A 112 -4.64 -3.42 -13.79
N VAL A 113 -5.19 -3.47 -12.59
CA VAL A 113 -6.56 -3.01 -12.29
C VAL A 113 -6.47 -2.01 -11.14
N ASN A 114 -7.08 -0.84 -11.31
CA ASN A 114 -7.03 0.26 -10.34
C ASN A 114 -5.60 0.77 -10.02
N ILE A 115 -4.67 0.66 -10.98
CA ILE A 115 -3.29 1.14 -10.86
C ILE A 115 -2.99 2.01 -12.09
N GLY A 116 -2.66 3.29 -11.88
CA GLY A 116 -2.22 4.19 -12.95
C GLY A 116 -3.30 5.04 -13.63
N GLU A 117 -4.56 4.98 -13.16
CA GLU A 117 -5.62 5.96 -13.50
C GLU A 117 -5.48 7.27 -12.71
#